data_AF-A0A7T8QX41-F1
#
_entry.id   AF-A0A7T8QX41-F1
#
_cell.length_a   1.000
_cell.length_b   1.000
_cell.length_c   1.000
_cell.angle_alpha   90.00
_cell.angle_beta   90.00
_cell.angle_gamma   90.00
#
_symmetry.space_group_name_H-M   'P 1'
#
loop_
_entity.id
_entity.type
_entity.pdbx_description
1 polymer ?
#
loop_
_entity_poly.entity_id
_entity_poly.type
_entity_poly.pdbx_seq_one_letter_code
_entity_poly.pdbx_strand_id
1 'polypeptide(L)'
;MSGVSYQIAHLLEKVRMPGIMEKMTSADKDFRFMATNDLMTELQKDSIKLDDDSEKKVVRMLLKLLEDKNGEVQNLAVRCLGPLVGKVKDYQVESIVDTLCNNM
;
A
#
# COMPACT_ATOMS: atom_id res chain seq x y z
N MET A 1 14.46 -3.76 24.92
CA MET A 1 13.04 -3.58 24.56
C MET A 1 12.34 -4.91 24.74
N SER A 2 11.35 -5.01 25.63
CA SER A 2 10.68 -6.27 26.01
C SER A 2 9.83 -6.82 24.86
N GLY A 3 9.63 -8.15 24.81
CA GLY A 3 8.82 -8.81 23.78
C GLY A 3 7.38 -8.26 23.68
N VAL A 4 6.85 -7.72 24.78
CA VAL A 4 5.52 -7.08 24.82
C VAL A 4 5.48 -5.81 23.96
N SER A 5 6.52 -4.98 23.95
CA SER A 5 6.58 -3.78 23.08
C SER A 5 6.59 -4.16 21.60
N TYR A 6 7.30 -5.22 21.21
CA TYR A 6 7.32 -5.69 19.82
C TYR A 6 5.95 -6.20 19.37
N GLN A 7 5.25 -6.93 20.24
CA GLN A 7 3.95 -7.50 19.93
C GLN A 7 2.86 -6.42 19.82
N ILE A 8 2.90 -5.40 20.70
CA ILE A 8 2.04 -4.23 20.60
C ILE A 8 2.33 -3.44 19.33
N ALA A 9 3.60 -3.18 18.99
CA ALA A 9 3.97 -2.50 17.75
C ALA A 9 3.44 -3.23 16.51
N HIS A 10 3.60 -4.55 16.45
CA HIS A 10 3.08 -5.37 15.36
C HIS A 10 1.55 -5.37 15.29
N LEU A 11 0.84 -5.36 16.42
CA LEU A 11 -0.62 -5.20 16.44
C LEU A 11 -1.06 -3.82 15.94
N LEU A 12 -0.36 -2.75 16.33
CA LEU A 12 -0.65 -1.40 15.88
C LEU A 12 -0.43 -1.25 14.37
N GLU A 13 0.63 -1.85 13.82
CA GLU A 13 0.86 -1.92 12.38
C GLU A 13 -0.27 -2.65 11.65
N LYS A 14 -0.75 -3.79 12.20
CA LYS A 14 -1.88 -4.53 11.64
C LYS A 14 -3.19 -3.74 11.62
N VAL A 15 -3.48 -2.95 12.65
CA VAL A 15 -4.72 -2.14 12.73
C VAL A 15 -4.63 -0.90 11.84
N ARG A 16 -3.42 -0.39 11.59
CA ARG A 16 -3.22 0.81 10.78
C ARG A 16 -3.54 0.62 9.30
N MET A 17 -3.21 -0.54 8.73
CA MET A 17 -3.43 -0.83 7.30
C MET A 17 -4.90 -0.69 6.87
N PRO A 18 -5.90 -1.28 7.56
CA PRO A 18 -7.31 -1.04 7.26
C PRO A 18 -7.72 0.44 7.19
N GLY A 19 -7.29 1.25 8.17
CA GLY A 19 -7.64 2.68 8.21
C GLY A 19 -7.00 3.50 7.09
N ILE A 20 -5.80 3.12 6.64
CA ILE A 20 -5.18 3.71 5.44
C ILE A 20 -6.00 3.36 4.19
N MET A 21 -6.38 2.10 4.02
CA MET A 21 -7.09 1.62 2.84
C MET A 21 -8.46 2.29 2.65
N GLU A 22 -9.21 2.51 3.74
CA GLU A 22 -10.49 3.23 3.67
C GLU A 22 -10.31 4.65 3.10
N LYS A 23 -9.29 5.38 3.60
CA LYS A 23 -9.02 6.76 3.17
C LYS A 23 -8.52 6.87 1.73
N MET A 24 -7.85 5.84 1.20
CA MET A 24 -7.45 5.77 -0.22
C MET A 24 -8.67 5.74 -1.17
N THR A 25 -9.87 5.46 -0.67
CA THR A 25 -11.12 5.48 -1.48
C THR A 25 -11.96 6.74 -1.28
N SER A 26 -11.49 7.69 -0.46
CA SER A 26 -12.21 8.92 -0.15
C SER A 26 -12.51 9.76 -1.40
N ALA A 27 -13.66 10.46 -1.42
CA ALA A 27 -13.95 11.45 -2.44
C ALA A 27 -12.97 12.65 -2.39
N ASP A 28 -12.43 12.93 -1.20
CA ASP A 28 -11.47 14.00 -0.97
C ASP A 28 -10.05 13.57 -1.39
N LYS A 29 -9.45 14.35 -2.28
CA LYS A 29 -8.09 14.11 -2.79
C LYS A 29 -7.04 14.17 -1.68
N ASP A 30 -7.21 15.02 -0.66
CA ASP A 30 -6.20 15.22 0.38
C ASP A 30 -6.17 14.01 1.31
N PHE A 31 -7.32 13.41 1.59
CA PHE A 31 -7.38 12.12 2.30
C PHE A 31 -6.74 10.99 1.51
N ARG A 32 -6.98 10.91 0.20
CA ARG A 32 -6.33 9.89 -0.65
C ARG A 32 -4.83 10.09 -0.70
N PHE A 33 -4.37 11.33 -0.87
CA PHE A 33 -2.96 11.67 -0.88
C PHE A 33 -2.28 11.33 0.45
N MET A 34 -2.86 11.77 1.58
CA MET A 34 -2.33 11.47 2.93
C MET A 34 -2.24 9.97 3.17
N ALA A 35 -3.29 9.22 2.84
CA ALA A 35 -3.30 7.78 3.04
C ALA A 35 -2.26 7.06 2.16
N THR A 36 -2.11 7.48 0.90
CA THR A 36 -1.11 6.91 -0.01
C THR A 36 0.32 7.27 0.45
N ASN A 37 0.52 8.46 1.03
CA ASN A 37 1.81 8.87 1.60
C ASN A 37 2.17 8.10 2.87
N ASP A 38 1.17 7.84 3.72
CA ASP A 38 1.33 6.99 4.90
C ASP A 38 1.72 5.57 4.49
N LEU A 39 1.05 5.01 3.47
CA LEU A 39 1.39 3.71 2.90
C LEU A 39 2.83 3.68 2.36
N MET A 40 3.23 4.68 1.59
CA MET A 40 4.60 4.80 1.07
C MET A 40 5.62 4.74 2.20
N THR A 41 5.39 5.51 3.26
CA THR A 41 6.26 5.55 4.44
C THR A 41 6.35 4.19 5.12
N GLU A 42 5.25 3.42 5.19
CA GLU A 42 5.28 2.07 5.75
C GLU A 42 5.99 1.06 4.84
N LEU A 43 5.76 1.10 3.53
CA LEU A 43 6.40 0.22 2.56
C LEU A 43 7.92 0.38 2.53
N GLN A 44 8.42 1.58 2.86
CA GLN A 44 9.85 1.85 2.96
C GLN A 44 10.52 1.30 4.23
N LYS A 45 9.75 0.84 5.22
CA LYS A 45 10.31 0.24 6.42
C LYS A 45 10.71 -1.22 6.17
N ASP A 46 11.82 -1.64 6.77
CA ASP A 46 12.22 -3.04 6.73
C ASP A 46 11.36 -3.95 7.62
N SER A 47 10.67 -3.37 8.61
CA SER A 47 9.84 -4.11 9.55
C SER A 47 8.48 -4.55 9.00
N ILE A 48 8.00 -3.92 7.91
CA ILE A 48 6.66 -4.21 7.39
C ILE A 48 6.59 -5.66 6.91
N LYS A 49 5.57 -6.38 7.40
CA LYS A 49 5.22 -7.72 6.95
C LYS A 49 3.75 -7.75 6.59
N LEU A 50 3.46 -8.03 5.33
CA LEU A 50 2.12 -8.21 4.83
C LEU A 50 1.76 -9.69 4.87
N ASP A 51 0.54 -10.01 5.29
CA ASP A 51 -0.03 -11.33 5.05
C ASP A 51 -0.71 -11.38 3.68
N ASP A 52 -1.05 -12.57 3.19
CA ASP A 52 -1.55 -12.77 1.82
C ASP A 52 -2.78 -11.90 1.50
N ASP A 53 -3.67 -11.70 2.47
CA ASP A 53 -4.85 -10.87 2.29
C ASP A 53 -4.50 -9.37 2.24
N SER A 54 -3.53 -8.93 3.05
CA SER A 54 -3.04 -7.56 3.02
C SER A 54 -2.30 -7.26 1.73
N GLU A 55 -1.46 -8.18 1.24
CA GLU A 55 -0.78 -8.05 -0.06
C GLU A 55 -1.80 -7.82 -1.17
N LYS A 56 -2.80 -8.70 -1.30
CA LYS A 56 -3.88 -8.57 -2.31
C LYS A 56 -4.59 -7.23 -2.25
N LYS A 57 -4.92 -6.76 -1.04
CA LYS A 57 -5.64 -5.49 -0.84
C LYS A 57 -4.79 -4.29 -1.22
N VAL A 58 -3.54 -4.25 -0.78
CA VAL A 58 -2.60 -3.16 -1.06
C VAL A 58 -2.33 -3.06 -2.56
N VAL A 59 -2.03 -4.19 -3.20
CA VAL A 59 -1.80 -4.27 -4.66
C VAL A 59 -3.00 -3.74 -5.42
N ARG A 60 -4.20 -4.27 -5.13
CA ARG A 60 -5.44 -3.84 -5.79
C ARG A 60 -5.71 -2.34 -5.60
N MET A 61 -5.42 -1.80 -4.42
CA MET A 61 -5.68 -0.40 -4.14
C MET A 61 -4.70 0.54 -4.83
N LEU A 62 -3.42 0.20 -4.86
CA LEU A 62 -2.42 0.98 -5.58
C LEU A 62 -2.67 0.95 -7.08
N LEU A 63 -3.00 -0.21 -7.66
CA LEU A 63 -3.37 -0.32 -9.07
C LEU A 63 -4.58 0.56 -9.40
N LYS A 64 -5.61 0.60 -8.54
CA LYS A 64 -6.76 1.51 -8.71
C LYS A 64 -6.36 2.98 -8.64
N LEU A 65 -5.43 3.37 -7.77
CA LEU A 65 -4.97 4.75 -7.67
C LEU A 65 -4.09 5.20 -8.83
N LEU A 66 -3.59 4.28 -9.67
CA LEU A 66 -2.96 4.64 -10.95
C LEU A 66 -3.96 5.30 -11.91
N GLU A 67 -5.26 5.13 -11.67
CA GLU A 67 -6.35 5.76 -12.43
C GLU A 67 -6.98 6.93 -11.66
N ASP A 68 -6.33 7.44 -10.61
CA ASP A 68 -6.86 8.57 -9.85
C ASP A 68 -6.99 9.82 -10.73
N LYS A 69 -8.09 10.57 -10.56
CA LYS A 69 -8.33 11.82 -11.28
C LYS A 69 -7.34 12.92 -10.91
N ASN A 70 -6.70 12.82 -9.74
CA ASN A 70 -5.70 13.76 -9.27
C ASN A 70 -4.29 13.24 -9.58
N GLY A 71 -3.52 14.01 -10.37
CA GLY A 71 -2.19 13.61 -10.79
C GLY A 71 -1.16 13.47 -9.66
N GLU A 72 -1.32 14.16 -8.53
CA GLU A 72 -0.41 14.01 -7.39
C GLU A 72 -0.63 12.68 -6.66
N VAL A 73 -1.90 12.31 -6.47
CA VAL A 73 -2.28 10.99 -5.92
C VAL A 73 -1.81 9.87 -6.86
N GLN A 74 -2.02 10.03 -8.17
CA GLN A 74 -1.56 9.09 -9.18
C GLN A 74 -0.04 8.91 -9.16
N ASN A 75 0.71 10.03 -9.17
CA ASN A 75 2.17 10.00 -9.13
C ASN A 75 2.68 9.32 -7.84
N LEU A 76 2.03 9.58 -6.71
CA LEU A 76 2.39 8.92 -5.45
C LEU A 76 2.09 7.42 -5.48
N ALA A 77 0.99 6.99 -6.11
CA ALA A 77 0.68 5.57 -6.29
C ALA A 77 1.73 4.86 -7.16
N VAL A 78 2.18 5.49 -8.26
CA VAL A 78 3.29 4.96 -9.08
C VAL A 78 4.55 4.78 -8.25
N ARG A 79 4.90 5.76 -7.41
CA ARG A 79 6.08 5.68 -6.54
C ARG A 79 5.99 4.57 -5.49
N CYS A 80 4.78 4.23 -5.03
CA CYS A 80 4.56 3.13 -4.08
C CYS A 80 4.80 1.75 -4.69
N LEU A 81 4.67 1.57 -6.01
CA LEU A 81 4.92 0.29 -6.66
C LEU A 81 6.38 -0.17 -6.49
N GLY A 82 7.34 0.77 -6.52
CA GLY A 82 8.77 0.50 -6.36
C GLY A 82 9.14 -0.25 -5.07
N PRO A 83 8.79 0.26 -3.87
CA PRO A 83 9.02 -0.48 -2.64
C PRO A 83 8.06 -1.67 -2.48
N LEU A 84 6.82 -1.61 -3.00
CA LEU A 84 5.84 -2.69 -2.85
C LEU A 84 6.33 -4.01 -3.44
N VAL A 85 6.93 -4.01 -4.65
CA VAL A 85 7.39 -5.25 -5.31
C VAL A 85 8.43 -6.00 -4.49
N GLY A 86 9.16 -5.31 -3.60
CA GLY A 86 10.10 -5.95 -2.67
C GLY A 86 9.48 -6.43 -1.35
N LYS A 87 8.17 -6.22 -1.14
CA LYS A 87 7.45 -6.52 0.10
C LYS A 87 6.29 -7.52 -0.08
N VAL A 88 6.01 -7.93 -1.31
CA VAL A 88 4.96 -8.90 -1.65
C VAL A 88 5.57 -10.16 -2.27
N LYS A 89 4.81 -11.24 -2.33
CA LYS A 89 5.25 -12.51 -2.95
C LYS A 89 5.20 -12.43 -4.48
N ASP A 90 5.96 -13.30 -5.14
CA ASP A 90 6.13 -13.30 -6.61
C ASP A 90 4.80 -13.31 -7.39
N TYR A 91 3.79 -14.05 -6.93
CA TYR A 91 2.48 -14.10 -7.59
C TYR A 91 1.76 -12.74 -7.59
N GLN A 92 2.03 -11.88 -6.62
CA GLN A 92 1.52 -10.50 -6.61
C GLN A 92 2.32 -9.61 -7.56
N VAL A 93 3.62 -9.82 -7.65
CA VAL A 93 4.48 -9.10 -8.61
C VAL A 93 4.03 -9.41 -10.04
N GLU A 94 3.78 -10.68 -10.35
CA GLU A 94 3.21 -11.13 -11.63
C GLU A 94 1.87 -10.43 -11.91
N SER A 95 0.95 -10.44 -10.93
CA SER A 95 -0.34 -9.73 -11.03
C SER A 95 -0.20 -8.21 -11.28
N ILE A 96 0.77 -7.55 -10.63
CA ILE A 96 1.08 -6.13 -10.88
C ILE A 96 1.54 -5.95 -12.33
N VAL A 97 2.51 -6.73 -12.78
CA VAL A 97 3.09 -6.63 -14.13
C VAL A 97 2.02 -6.89 -15.19
N ASP A 98 1.24 -7.95 -15.04
CA ASP A 98 0.14 -8.28 -15.95
C ASP A 98 -0.88 -7.15 -16.04
N THR A 99 -1.27 -6.57 -14.89
CA THR A 99 -2.24 -5.47 -14.89
C THR A 99 -1.67 -4.24 -15.59
N LEU A 100 -0.40 -3.89 -15.36
CA LEU A 100 0.25 -2.73 -15.97
C LEU A 100 0.44 -2.91 -17.48
N CYS A 101 0.78 -4.12 -17.93
CA CYS A 101 1.00 -4.41 -19.35
C CYS A 101 -0.31 -4.56 -20.14
N ASN A 102 -1.39 -5.06 -19.52
CA ASN A 102 -2.68 -5.26 -20.19
C ASN A 102 -3.57 -4.00 -20.21
N ASN A 103 -3.30 -3.01 -19.34
CA ASN A 103 -4.03 -1.74 -19.29
C ASN A 103 -3.30 -0.57 -19.99
N MET A 104 -2.17 -0.85 -20.67
CA MET A 104 -1.49 0.11 -21.56
C MET A 104 -1.88 -0.09 -23.02
#